data_AF-A0A6V8F0F7-F1
#
_entry.id   AF-A0A6V8F0F7-F1
#
_cell.length_a   1.000
_cell.length_b   1.000
_cell.length_c   1.000
_cell.angle_alpha   90.00
_cell.angle_beta   90.00
_cell.angle_gamma   90.00
#
_symmetry.space_group_name_H-M   'P 1'
#
loop_
_entity.id
_entity.type
_entity.pdbx_description
1 polymer ?
#
loop_
_entity_poly.entity_id
_entity_poly.type
_entity_poly.pdbx_seq_one_letter_code
_entity_poly.pdbx_strand_id
1 'polypeptide(L)'
;MRELATLAKYPFLNDTRQYIKESGPSVNELLHDLPYERARIISIERLDNALKNSDVGQRTLANESDCVMEILSYPLARMVAVCIGDSYFKKRYALGEAYHMYRHLLNEPTSFLLAIAQELDVTIQYHAEKNIIKIFFKDYLRNAPTRYKEWKMVNRGVGGGYLTISHKDLARILLESLRERINKELLTRECDTTVSETFHSDIQRFQNMLALQKKKIEATPVGKVSIEKLPPCMKDILSAIQSGENVPHMGRFSLVAFLSSLKLNTNDILKLFSTAPDYQEDKTRYQVEHITGASSSTEYKCPGCEKMRTYGICPVDKMDAICKKVRHPLSYYSYKWKQEKQKP
;
A
#
# COMPACT_ATOMS: atom_id res chain seq x y z
N MET A 1 28.35 7.93 14.39
CA MET A 1 27.61 8.31 13.16
C MET A 1 27.71 7.13 12.20
N ARG A 2 26.59 6.67 11.61
CA ARG A 2 26.61 5.55 10.65
C ARG A 2 27.36 5.94 9.38
N GLU A 3 27.85 4.96 8.63
CA GLU A 3 28.49 5.18 7.34
C GLU A 3 27.52 5.83 6.33
N LEU A 4 28.03 6.69 5.46
CA LEU A 4 27.21 7.44 4.50
C LEU A 4 26.42 6.52 3.56
N ALA A 5 27.00 5.37 3.17
CA ALA A 5 26.31 4.35 2.38
C ALA A 5 25.08 3.78 3.09
N THR A 6 25.13 3.62 4.43
CA THR A 6 23.97 3.22 5.23
C THR A 6 22.91 4.32 5.24
N LEU A 7 23.30 5.59 5.39
CA LEU A 7 22.37 6.72 5.36
C LEU A 7 21.65 6.83 4.00
N ALA A 8 22.37 6.59 2.91
CA ALA A 8 21.81 6.56 1.56
C ALA A 8 20.85 5.39 1.32
N LYS A 9 21.16 4.19 1.85
CA LYS A 9 20.25 3.03 1.79
C LYS A 9 18.99 3.22 2.66
N TYR A 10 19.10 3.94 3.76
CA TYR A 10 18.03 4.14 4.75
C TYR A 10 17.82 5.64 5.05
N PRO A 11 17.33 6.43 4.08
CA PRO A 11 17.29 7.88 4.21
C PRO A 11 16.24 8.42 5.21
N PHE A 12 15.39 7.53 5.74
CA PHE A 12 14.40 7.86 6.77
C PHE A 12 14.96 7.88 8.20
N LEU A 13 16.21 7.44 8.39
CA LEU A 13 16.87 7.39 9.70
C LEU A 13 17.06 8.79 10.29
N ASN A 14 17.00 8.89 11.61
CA ASN A 14 17.33 10.10 12.35
C ASN A 14 18.79 10.52 12.14
N ASP A 15 19.72 9.57 12.04
CA ASP A 15 21.11 9.84 11.69
C ASP A 15 21.22 10.55 10.32
N THR A 16 20.40 10.17 9.34
CA THR A 16 20.35 10.85 8.03
C THR A 16 19.81 12.26 8.16
N ARG A 17 18.77 12.46 8.98
CA ARG A 17 18.23 13.79 9.27
C ARG A 17 19.26 14.69 9.94
N GLN A 18 20.02 14.16 10.89
CA GLN A 18 21.09 14.89 11.57
C GLN A 18 22.21 15.27 10.58
N TYR A 19 22.64 14.33 9.74
CA TYR A 19 23.62 14.59 8.68
C TYR A 19 23.17 15.73 7.74
N ILE A 20 21.93 15.70 7.24
CA ILE A 20 21.40 16.78 6.38
C ILE A 20 21.37 18.12 7.13
N LYS A 21 21.05 18.11 8.42
CA LYS A 21 20.99 19.34 9.23
C LYS A 21 22.37 19.96 9.47
N GLU A 22 23.40 19.14 9.61
CA GLU A 22 24.77 19.58 9.91
C GLU A 22 25.55 19.94 8.64
N SER A 23 25.35 19.18 7.56
CA SER A 23 26.21 19.24 6.36
C SER A 23 25.45 19.35 5.04
N GLY A 24 24.11 19.36 5.07
CA GLY A 24 23.27 19.44 3.88
C GLY A 24 23.03 20.87 3.39
N PRO A 25 22.61 21.03 2.13
CA PRO A 25 22.21 22.32 1.60
C PRO A 25 20.93 22.85 2.25
N SER A 26 20.74 24.17 2.18
CA SER A 26 19.44 24.78 2.38
C SER A 26 18.42 24.27 1.35
N VAL A 27 17.13 24.42 1.66
CA VAL A 27 16.06 24.04 0.73
C VAL A 27 16.18 24.78 -0.60
N ASN A 28 16.54 26.07 -0.58
CA ASN A 28 16.67 26.88 -1.77
C ASN A 28 17.82 26.39 -2.68
N GLU A 29 19.00 26.12 -2.10
CA GLU A 29 20.14 25.56 -2.84
C GLU A 29 19.78 24.19 -3.43
N LEU A 30 19.11 23.33 -2.66
CA LEU A 30 18.69 22.01 -3.11
C LEU A 30 17.74 22.08 -4.33
N LEU A 31 16.87 23.08 -4.37
CA LEU A 31 15.90 23.29 -5.45
C LEU A 31 16.52 23.91 -6.71
N HIS A 32 17.53 24.77 -6.57
CA HIS A 32 17.99 25.60 -7.69
C HIS A 32 19.43 25.40 -8.11
N ASP A 33 20.33 25.00 -7.21
CA ASP A 33 21.75 24.98 -7.52
C ASP A 33 22.11 23.76 -8.39
N LEU A 34 23.12 23.96 -9.25
CA LEU A 34 23.63 22.97 -10.20
C LEU A 34 24.17 21.69 -9.52
N PRO A 35 24.93 21.74 -8.40
CA PRO A 35 25.47 20.53 -7.77
C PRO A 35 24.40 19.51 -7.36
N TYR A 36 23.17 19.95 -7.13
CA TYR A 36 22.06 19.12 -6.66
C TYR A 36 21.07 18.73 -7.76
N GLU A 37 21.34 19.06 -9.02
CA GLU A 37 20.52 18.66 -10.16
C GLU A 37 20.30 17.15 -10.20
N ARG A 38 21.37 16.38 -9.93
CA ARG A 38 21.30 14.93 -9.87
C ARG A 38 20.35 14.43 -8.76
N ALA A 39 20.33 15.07 -7.60
CA ALA A 39 19.38 14.72 -6.53
C ALA A 39 17.93 14.99 -6.96
N ARG A 40 17.67 16.08 -7.69
CA ARG A 40 16.35 16.39 -8.27
C ARG A 40 15.91 15.33 -9.28
N ILE A 41 16.78 14.96 -10.22
CA ILE A 41 16.49 13.89 -11.21
C ILE A 41 16.18 12.57 -10.49
N ILE A 42 17.05 12.16 -9.56
CA ILE A 42 16.86 10.93 -8.78
C ILE A 42 15.53 10.96 -8.02
N SER A 43 15.15 12.11 -7.47
CA SER A 43 13.88 12.25 -6.73
C SER A 43 12.66 11.98 -7.62
N ILE A 44 12.67 12.42 -8.88
CA ILE A 44 11.59 12.16 -9.83
C ILE A 44 11.61 10.69 -10.27
N GLU A 45 12.78 10.10 -10.52
CA GLU A 45 12.91 8.67 -10.82
C GLU A 45 12.39 7.80 -9.67
N ARG A 46 12.64 8.21 -8.43
CA ARG A 46 12.14 7.57 -7.19
C ARG A 46 10.62 7.50 -7.20
N LEU A 47 9.97 8.61 -7.56
CA LEU A 47 8.52 8.74 -7.68
C LEU A 47 7.94 7.92 -8.84
N ASP A 48 8.58 7.96 -10.00
CA ASP A 48 8.20 7.15 -11.16
C ASP A 48 8.26 5.65 -10.87
N ASN A 49 9.34 5.20 -10.24
CA ASN A 49 9.51 3.81 -9.85
C ASN A 49 8.47 3.40 -8.81
N ALA A 50 8.19 4.23 -7.80
CA ALA A 50 7.21 3.88 -6.79
C ALA A 50 5.80 3.74 -7.39
N LEU A 51 5.44 4.61 -8.34
CA LEU A 51 4.16 4.53 -9.04
C LEU A 51 4.04 3.26 -9.90
N LYS A 52 5.09 2.91 -10.66
CA LYS A 52 5.08 1.80 -11.63
C LYS A 52 5.37 0.43 -11.01
N ASN A 53 6.39 0.36 -10.15
CA ASN A 53 7.03 -0.88 -9.70
C ASN A 53 6.77 -1.20 -8.23
N SER A 54 6.16 -0.28 -7.46
CA SER A 54 6.00 -0.44 -6.00
C SER A 54 7.34 -0.58 -5.25
N ASP A 55 8.40 0.01 -5.81
CA ASP A 55 9.76 0.10 -5.27
C ASP A 55 10.34 1.45 -5.73
N VAL A 56 11.32 2.01 -5.03
CA VAL A 56 11.89 3.32 -5.39
C VAL A 56 13.14 3.27 -6.29
N GLY A 57 13.52 2.07 -6.72
CA GLY A 57 14.64 1.82 -7.63
C GLY A 57 15.96 1.61 -6.88
N GLN A 58 16.83 0.76 -7.45
CA GLN A 58 18.18 0.52 -6.95
C GLN A 58 19.18 1.43 -7.68
N ARG A 59 20.10 2.04 -6.92
CA ARG A 59 21.18 2.85 -7.48
C ARG A 59 22.53 2.35 -6.98
N THR A 60 23.56 2.62 -7.77
CA THR A 60 24.95 2.35 -7.42
C THR A 60 25.44 3.47 -6.51
N LEU A 61 25.90 3.12 -5.32
CA LEU A 61 26.45 4.02 -4.31
C LEU A 61 27.98 3.84 -4.27
N ALA A 62 28.66 4.16 -5.37
CA ALA A 62 30.08 3.83 -5.54
C ALA A 62 31.00 4.83 -4.84
N ASN A 63 30.58 6.09 -4.74
CA ASN A 63 31.36 7.16 -4.13
C ASN A 63 30.50 8.01 -3.17
N GLU A 64 31.15 8.94 -2.47
CA GLU A 64 30.51 9.83 -1.51
C GLU A 64 29.42 10.69 -2.17
N SER A 65 29.70 11.24 -3.35
CA SER A 65 28.72 12.06 -4.11
C SER A 65 27.47 11.26 -4.45
N ASP A 66 27.59 10.00 -4.88
CA ASP A 66 26.44 9.12 -5.13
C ASP A 66 25.57 8.97 -3.88
N CYS A 67 26.21 8.80 -2.71
CA CYS A 67 25.50 8.66 -1.45
C CYS A 67 24.80 9.96 -1.05
N VAL A 68 25.47 11.11 -1.18
CA VAL A 68 24.87 12.43 -0.89
C VAL A 68 23.66 12.70 -1.79
N MET A 69 23.78 12.44 -3.09
CA MET A 69 22.67 12.64 -4.03
C MET A 69 21.49 11.72 -3.71
N GLU A 70 21.75 10.47 -3.34
CA GLU A 70 20.70 9.54 -2.92
C GLU A 70 20.00 10.00 -1.63
N ILE A 71 20.76 10.44 -0.63
CA ILE A 71 20.24 10.99 0.63
C ILE A 71 19.34 12.19 0.36
N LEU A 72 19.79 13.15 -0.46
CA LEU A 72 19.06 14.38 -0.76
C LEU A 72 17.85 14.15 -1.68
N SER A 73 17.87 13.09 -2.49
CA SER A 73 16.72 12.74 -3.34
C SER A 73 15.47 12.35 -2.53
N TYR A 74 15.66 11.79 -1.33
CA TYR A 74 14.56 11.35 -0.46
C TYR A 74 13.67 12.52 0.03
N PRO A 75 14.20 13.58 0.68
CA PRO A 75 13.37 14.72 1.05
C PRO A 75 12.75 15.43 -0.15
N LEU A 76 13.47 15.54 -1.28
CA LEU A 76 12.93 16.11 -2.53
C LEU A 76 11.71 15.32 -3.04
N ALA A 77 11.84 14.00 -3.14
CA ALA A 77 10.74 13.14 -3.61
C ALA A 77 9.51 13.29 -2.71
N ARG A 78 9.71 13.42 -1.40
CA ARG A 78 8.63 13.66 -0.44
C ARG A 78 7.96 15.02 -0.63
N MET A 79 8.73 16.08 -0.85
CA MET A 79 8.17 17.42 -1.11
C MET A 79 7.31 17.40 -2.39
N VAL A 80 7.83 16.81 -3.48
CA VAL A 80 7.09 16.67 -4.73
C VAL A 80 5.85 15.79 -4.57
N ALA A 81 5.94 14.66 -3.85
CA ALA A 81 4.79 13.79 -3.56
C ALA A 81 3.68 14.49 -2.77
N VAL A 82 4.03 15.42 -1.87
CA VAL A 82 3.05 16.27 -1.18
C VAL A 82 2.34 17.18 -2.18
N CYS A 83 3.09 17.82 -3.07
CA CYS A 83 2.57 18.75 -4.09
C CYS A 83 1.76 18.11 -5.22
N ILE A 84 2.00 16.83 -5.54
CA ILE A 84 1.13 16.07 -6.45
C ILE A 84 -0.32 16.03 -5.94
N GLY A 85 -0.50 16.01 -4.62
CA GLY A 85 -1.82 16.20 -3.98
C GLY A 85 -2.78 15.01 -4.08
N ASP A 86 -2.34 13.85 -4.58
CA ASP A 86 -3.19 12.67 -4.74
C ASP A 86 -2.94 11.61 -3.64
N SER A 87 -4.00 11.18 -2.96
CA SER A 87 -3.91 10.27 -1.82
C SER A 87 -3.47 8.86 -2.22
N TYR A 88 -3.87 8.37 -3.39
CA TYR A 88 -3.43 7.09 -3.92
C TYR A 88 -1.92 7.14 -4.21
N PHE A 89 -1.45 8.21 -4.84
CA PHE A 89 -0.03 8.40 -5.11
C PHE A 89 0.82 8.44 -3.83
N LYS A 90 0.39 9.19 -2.81
CA LYS A 90 1.08 9.24 -1.50
C LYS A 90 1.22 7.85 -0.87
N LYS A 91 0.14 7.05 -0.89
CA LYS A 91 0.14 5.66 -0.40
C LYS A 91 1.07 4.75 -1.23
N ARG A 92 1.06 4.89 -2.56
CA ARG A 92 1.96 4.14 -3.47
C ARG A 92 3.43 4.46 -3.22
N TYR A 93 3.75 5.74 -3.08
CA TYR A 93 5.10 6.18 -2.78
C TYR A 93 5.59 5.68 -1.41
N ALA A 94 4.76 5.80 -0.37
CA ALA A 94 5.08 5.27 0.96
C ALA A 94 5.32 3.75 0.95
N LEU A 95 4.54 2.99 0.16
CA LEU A 95 4.76 1.56 -0.02
C LEU A 95 6.08 1.27 -0.75
N GLY A 96 6.41 2.05 -1.78
CA GLY A 96 7.67 1.92 -2.53
C GLY A 96 8.91 2.07 -1.65
N GLU A 97 8.94 3.12 -0.83
CA GLU A 97 10.05 3.35 0.13
C GLU A 97 10.15 2.22 1.16
N ALA A 98 9.01 1.80 1.71
CA ALA A 98 8.97 0.73 2.71
C ALA A 98 9.39 -0.63 2.15
N TYR A 99 8.96 -0.95 0.93
CA TYR A 99 9.33 -2.18 0.25
C TYR A 99 10.82 -2.20 -0.12
N HIS A 100 11.36 -1.05 -0.53
CA HIS A 100 12.79 -0.91 -0.81
C HIS A 100 13.62 -1.17 0.45
N MET A 101 13.25 -0.57 1.60
CA MET A 101 13.86 -0.88 2.89
C MET A 101 13.78 -2.38 3.20
N TYR A 102 12.61 -2.99 3.08
CA TYR A 102 12.40 -4.40 3.37
C TYR A 102 13.35 -5.31 2.59
N ARG A 103 13.54 -5.05 1.29
CA ARG A 103 14.46 -5.83 0.45
C ARG A 103 15.89 -5.78 0.96
N HIS A 104 16.37 -4.62 1.40
CA HIS A 104 17.72 -4.49 1.96
C HIS A 104 17.81 -5.18 3.32
N LEU A 105 16.82 -4.99 4.19
CA LEU A 105 16.79 -5.58 5.53
C LEU A 105 16.89 -7.11 5.51
N LEU A 106 16.39 -7.80 4.48
CA LEU A 106 16.53 -9.26 4.38
C LEU A 106 17.99 -9.76 4.37
N ASN A 107 18.94 -8.90 3.99
CA ASN A 107 20.36 -9.21 3.91
C ASN A 107 21.19 -8.55 5.03
N GLU A 108 20.55 -7.78 5.92
CA GLU A 108 21.21 -7.12 7.04
C GLU A 108 21.31 -8.06 8.26
N PRO A 109 22.24 -7.84 9.19
CA PRO A 109 22.29 -8.60 10.43
C PRO A 109 21.08 -8.27 11.31
N THR A 110 20.60 -9.24 12.10
CA THR A 110 19.48 -9.05 13.03
C THR A 110 19.68 -7.84 13.96
N SER A 111 20.91 -7.58 14.41
CA SER A 111 21.25 -6.40 15.22
C SER A 111 20.86 -5.08 14.55
N PHE A 112 21.01 -4.98 13.22
CA PHE A 112 20.60 -3.80 12.47
C PHE A 112 19.08 -3.66 12.42
N LEU A 113 18.34 -4.76 12.20
CA LEU A 113 16.87 -4.74 12.24
C LEU A 113 16.34 -4.30 13.61
N LEU A 114 17.02 -4.67 14.70
CA LEU A 114 16.65 -4.20 16.05
C LEU A 114 16.82 -2.68 16.19
N ALA A 115 17.90 -2.12 15.64
CA ALA A 115 18.09 -0.67 15.60
C ALA A 115 17.01 0.04 14.78
N ILE A 116 16.59 -0.54 13.64
CA ILE A 116 15.46 -0.02 12.84
C ILE A 116 14.13 -0.18 13.57
N ALA A 117 13.93 -1.26 14.32
CA ALA A 117 12.72 -1.44 15.13
C ALA A 117 12.59 -0.35 16.18
N GLN A 118 13.68 0.00 16.86
CA GLN A 118 13.71 1.11 17.81
C GLN A 118 13.40 2.46 17.13
N GLU A 119 13.97 2.72 15.96
CA GLU A 119 13.74 3.93 15.15
C GLU A 119 12.27 4.09 14.71
N LEU A 120 11.56 2.97 14.56
CA LEU A 120 10.16 2.90 14.12
C LEU A 120 9.18 2.64 15.28
N ASP A 121 9.63 2.82 16.52
CA ASP A 121 8.84 2.62 17.75
C ASP A 121 8.20 1.23 17.84
N VAL A 122 8.90 0.19 17.38
CA VAL A 122 8.48 -1.22 17.45
C VAL A 122 9.19 -1.92 18.62
N THR A 123 8.41 -2.40 19.58
CA THR A 123 8.95 -3.00 20.81
C THR A 123 9.40 -4.43 20.58
N ILE A 124 10.72 -4.67 20.64
CA ILE A 124 11.35 -5.98 20.46
C ILE A 124 12.18 -6.38 21.69
N GLN A 125 12.07 -7.64 22.10
CA GLN A 125 13.02 -8.31 22.99
C GLN A 125 13.88 -9.26 22.17
N TYR A 126 15.20 -9.20 22.34
CA TYR A 126 16.15 -10.06 21.65
C TYR A 126 16.98 -10.85 22.66
N HIS A 127 16.93 -12.18 22.57
CA HIS A 127 17.77 -13.07 23.36
C HIS A 127 18.93 -13.57 22.50
N ALA A 128 20.08 -12.89 22.59
CA ALA A 128 21.23 -13.12 21.71
C ALA A 128 21.75 -14.57 21.73
N GLU A 129 21.87 -15.18 22.91
CA GLU A 129 22.38 -16.55 23.08
C GLU A 129 21.57 -17.61 22.32
N LYS A 130 20.25 -17.41 22.22
CA LYS A 130 19.33 -18.35 21.56
C LYS A 130 18.89 -17.86 20.18
N ASN A 131 19.34 -16.67 19.76
CA ASN A 131 18.89 -15.95 18.57
C ASN A 131 17.34 -15.87 18.47
N ILE A 132 16.68 -15.61 19.60
CA ILE A 132 15.21 -15.53 19.67
C ILE A 132 14.78 -14.06 19.64
N ILE A 133 13.97 -13.70 18.64
CA ILE A 133 13.34 -12.39 18.50
C ILE A 133 11.91 -12.49 18.99
N LYS A 134 11.51 -11.58 19.88
CA LYS A 134 10.17 -11.48 20.44
C LYS A 134 9.61 -10.09 20.22
N ILE A 135 8.40 -9.97 19.67
CA ILE A 135 7.71 -8.69 19.45
C ILE A 135 6.53 -8.53 20.41
N PHE A 136 6.32 -7.32 20.91
CA PHE A 136 5.16 -7.02 21.73
C PHE A 136 3.86 -7.17 20.93
N PHE A 137 2.85 -7.81 21.51
CA PHE A 137 1.63 -8.19 20.78
C PHE A 137 0.91 -6.99 20.13
N LYS A 138 0.95 -5.81 20.75
CA LYS A 138 0.33 -4.58 20.21
C LYS A 138 0.99 -4.16 18.91
N ASP A 139 2.32 -4.18 18.85
CA ASP A 139 3.08 -3.81 17.66
C ASP A 139 2.93 -4.86 16.57
N TYR A 140 2.81 -6.13 16.96
CA TYR A 140 2.47 -7.21 16.04
C TYR A 140 1.09 -6.99 15.41
N LEU A 141 0.04 -6.77 16.20
CA LEU A 141 -1.33 -6.58 15.69
C LEU A 141 -1.46 -5.34 14.80
N ARG A 142 -0.73 -4.27 15.11
CA ARG A 142 -0.73 -3.03 14.34
C ARG A 142 -0.10 -3.20 12.95
N ASN A 143 0.98 -3.97 12.85
CA ASN A 143 1.85 -3.99 11.67
C ASN A 143 1.85 -5.33 10.90
N ALA A 144 1.41 -6.42 11.51
CA ALA A 144 1.39 -7.73 10.85
C ALA A 144 0.28 -7.79 9.78
N PRO A 145 0.54 -8.41 8.60
CA PRO A 145 -0.47 -8.65 7.59
C PRO A 145 -1.38 -9.84 7.98
N THR A 146 -2.18 -9.66 9.04
CA THR A 146 -3.08 -10.66 9.64
C THR A 146 -4.17 -11.21 8.69
N ARG A 147 -4.25 -10.68 7.47
CA ARG A 147 -5.05 -11.21 6.35
C ARG A 147 -4.63 -12.63 5.95
N TYR A 148 -3.36 -12.97 6.13
CA TYR A 148 -2.84 -14.30 5.85
C TYR A 148 -2.87 -15.18 7.10
N LYS A 149 -3.21 -16.46 6.93
CA LYS A 149 -3.45 -17.39 8.05
C LYS A 149 -2.21 -17.50 8.96
N GLU A 150 -1.02 -17.53 8.37
CA GLU A 150 0.28 -17.62 9.07
C GLU A 150 0.64 -16.38 9.89
N TRP A 151 -0.06 -15.26 9.69
CA TRP A 151 0.10 -14.02 10.44
C TRP A 151 -0.99 -13.80 11.49
N LYS A 152 -1.98 -14.69 11.57
CA LYS A 152 -3.00 -14.60 12.63
C LYS A 152 -2.37 -14.94 13.97
N MET A 153 -2.50 -14.02 14.93
CA MET A 153 -1.97 -14.17 16.29
C MET A 153 -2.44 -15.48 16.96
N VAL A 154 -3.68 -15.93 16.70
CA VAL A 154 -4.21 -17.20 17.23
C VAL A 154 -3.42 -18.44 16.80
N ASN A 155 -2.67 -18.34 15.69
CA ASN A 155 -1.81 -19.40 15.18
C ASN A 155 -0.36 -19.26 15.66
N ARG A 156 -0.09 -18.31 16.56
CA ARG A 156 1.23 -18.01 17.13
C ARG A 156 1.15 -18.03 18.65
N GLY A 157 2.16 -18.61 19.30
CA GLY A 157 2.23 -18.60 20.77
C GLY A 157 2.49 -17.19 21.30
N VAL A 158 1.71 -16.77 22.30
CA VAL A 158 1.95 -15.54 23.07
C VAL A 158 2.37 -15.93 24.49
N GLY A 159 3.51 -15.44 24.95
CA GLY A 159 3.99 -15.65 26.31
C GLY A 159 4.46 -14.32 26.91
N GLY A 160 3.92 -13.96 28.08
CA GLY A 160 4.28 -12.70 28.75
C GLY A 160 3.97 -11.43 27.95
N GLY A 161 2.99 -11.48 27.03
CA GLY A 161 2.65 -10.37 26.13
C GLY A 161 3.49 -10.27 24.84
N TYR A 162 4.39 -11.22 24.59
CA TYR A 162 5.26 -11.23 23.42
C TYR A 162 5.04 -12.46 22.54
N LEU A 163 5.29 -12.27 21.23
CA LEU A 163 5.28 -13.32 20.22
C LEU A 163 6.68 -13.56 19.69
N THR A 164 7.10 -14.82 19.59
CA THR A 164 8.33 -15.17 18.88
C THR A 164 8.14 -15.02 17.38
N ILE A 165 9.07 -14.33 16.73
CA ILE A 165 9.05 -14.07 15.28
C ILE A 165 10.41 -14.38 14.66
N SER A 166 10.43 -14.66 13.36
CA SER A 166 11.68 -14.82 12.62
C SER A 166 12.31 -13.48 12.22
N HIS A 167 13.57 -13.51 11.78
CA HIS A 167 14.22 -12.36 11.16
C HIS A 167 13.42 -11.81 9.97
N LYS A 168 12.91 -12.70 9.11
CA LYS A 168 12.08 -12.32 7.95
C LYS A 168 10.75 -11.71 8.37
N ASP A 169 10.14 -12.24 9.44
CA ASP A 169 8.92 -11.67 9.99
C ASP A 169 9.16 -10.24 10.50
N LEU A 170 10.27 -10.01 11.21
CA LEU A 170 10.64 -8.68 11.69
C LEU A 170 10.79 -7.69 10.52
N ALA A 171 11.56 -8.04 9.49
CA ALA A 171 11.70 -7.21 8.30
C ALA A 171 10.33 -6.88 7.66
N ARG A 172 9.44 -7.87 7.54
CA ARG A 172 8.10 -7.69 6.96
C ARG A 172 7.18 -6.81 7.82
N ILE A 173 7.31 -6.87 9.15
CA ILE A 173 6.59 -6.01 10.10
C ILE A 173 7.11 -4.57 10.01
N LEU A 174 8.43 -4.38 9.95
CA LEU A 174 9.04 -3.05 9.84
C LEU A 174 8.63 -2.34 8.55
N LEU A 175 8.42 -3.07 7.45
CA LEU A 175 7.83 -2.54 6.22
C LEU A 175 6.52 -1.79 6.51
N GLU A 176 5.57 -2.40 7.20
CA GLU A 176 4.29 -1.73 7.46
C GLU A 176 4.43 -0.54 8.39
N SER A 177 5.31 -0.64 9.40
CA SER A 177 5.56 0.50 10.30
C SER A 177 6.11 1.71 9.54
N LEU A 178 7.10 1.50 8.66
CA LEU A 178 7.67 2.58 7.85
C LEU A 178 6.66 3.12 6.83
N ARG A 179 5.90 2.24 6.15
CA ARG A 179 4.86 2.64 5.19
C ARG A 179 3.85 3.58 5.86
N GLU A 180 3.36 3.19 7.03
CA GLU A 180 2.37 3.98 7.78
C GLU A 180 2.95 5.32 8.23
N ARG A 181 4.20 5.33 8.72
CA ARG A 181 4.91 6.56 9.11
C ARG A 181 5.04 7.54 7.93
N ILE A 182 5.57 7.07 6.79
CA ILE A 182 5.74 7.93 5.60
C ILE A 182 4.39 8.43 5.12
N ASN A 183 3.39 7.55 5.00
CA ASN A 183 2.05 7.93 4.53
C ASN A 183 1.41 8.99 5.44
N LYS A 184 1.49 8.82 6.77
CA LYS A 184 1.01 9.82 7.73
C LYS A 184 1.72 11.15 7.53
N GLU A 185 3.05 11.15 7.46
CA GLU A 185 3.84 12.38 7.28
C GLU A 185 3.51 13.10 5.95
N LEU A 186 3.20 12.38 4.87
CA LEU A 186 2.83 12.97 3.57
C LEU A 186 1.39 13.51 3.53
N LEU A 187 0.47 12.89 4.28
CA LEU A 187 -0.93 13.33 4.36
C LEU A 187 -1.10 14.56 5.24
N THR A 188 -0.25 14.75 6.25
CA THR A 188 -0.31 15.90 7.17
C THR A 188 0.39 17.15 6.67
N ARG A 189 1.16 17.07 5.59
CA ARG A 189 1.91 18.20 5.04
C ARG A 189 1.17 18.87 3.89
N GLU A 190 1.36 20.18 3.80
CA GLU A 190 0.85 21.01 2.72
C GLU A 190 1.95 21.26 1.68
N CYS A 191 1.53 21.53 0.44
CA CYS A 191 2.46 21.79 -0.65
C CYS A 191 3.13 23.15 -0.47
N ASP A 192 4.45 23.18 -0.64
CA ASP A 192 5.24 24.40 -0.69
C ASP A 192 5.19 25.00 -2.10
N THR A 193 4.96 26.31 -2.19
CA THR A 193 4.81 27.01 -3.48
C THR A 193 6.10 26.96 -4.31
N THR A 194 7.27 27.13 -3.70
CA THR A 194 8.56 27.11 -4.41
C THR A 194 8.84 25.71 -4.97
N VAL A 195 8.48 24.66 -4.23
CA VAL A 195 8.55 23.27 -4.73
C VAL A 195 7.58 23.08 -5.90
N SER A 196 6.34 23.57 -5.77
CA SER A 196 5.33 23.45 -6.82
C SER A 196 5.73 24.15 -8.11
N GLU A 197 6.41 25.29 -8.02
CA GLU A 197 6.93 26.05 -9.17
C GLU A 197 8.13 25.33 -9.79
N THR A 198 9.08 24.89 -8.97
CA THR A 198 10.31 24.21 -9.43
C THR A 198 10.01 22.91 -10.17
N PHE A 199 9.06 22.12 -9.67
CA PHE A 199 8.69 20.81 -10.23
C PHE A 199 7.36 20.84 -10.99
N HIS A 200 6.93 22.01 -11.48
CA HIS A 200 5.61 22.20 -12.07
C HIS A 200 5.28 21.18 -13.18
N SER A 201 6.21 20.99 -14.13
CA SER A 201 6.05 20.07 -15.25
C SER A 201 5.92 18.61 -14.80
N ASP A 202 6.76 18.18 -13.86
CA ASP A 202 6.72 16.82 -13.30
C ASP A 202 5.45 16.56 -12.48
N ILE A 203 5.03 17.53 -11.65
CA ILE A 203 3.80 17.47 -10.88
C ILE A 203 2.60 17.32 -11.80
N GLN A 204 2.49 18.16 -12.84
CA GLN A 204 1.42 18.06 -13.84
C GLN A 204 1.46 16.72 -14.57
N ARG A 205 2.65 16.23 -14.93
CA ARG A 205 2.83 14.92 -15.57
C ARG A 205 2.26 13.80 -14.70
N PHE A 206 2.58 13.77 -13.41
CA PHE A 206 2.02 12.77 -12.48
C PHE A 206 0.51 12.91 -12.31
N GLN A 207 0.00 14.13 -12.14
CA GLN A 207 -1.45 14.38 -12.04
C GLN A 207 -2.21 13.90 -13.28
N ASN A 208 -1.67 14.15 -14.48
CA ASN A 208 -2.24 13.68 -15.74
C ASN A 208 -2.21 12.15 -15.83
N MET A 209 -1.10 11.50 -15.44
CA MET A 209 -1.02 10.04 -15.40
C MET A 209 -2.07 9.43 -14.47
N LEU A 210 -2.26 10.01 -13.29
CA LEU A 210 -3.26 9.58 -12.30
C LEU A 210 -4.69 9.82 -12.80
N ALA A 211 -4.94 10.97 -13.42
CA ALA A 211 -6.23 11.27 -14.03
C ALA A 211 -6.57 10.30 -15.18
N LEU A 212 -5.59 9.95 -16.02
CA LEU A 212 -5.76 8.96 -17.07
C LEU A 212 -5.99 7.55 -16.51
N GLN A 213 -5.32 7.17 -15.42
CA GLN A 213 -5.60 5.91 -14.73
C GLN A 213 -7.04 5.88 -14.21
N LYS A 214 -7.48 6.93 -13.51
CA LYS A 214 -8.88 7.07 -13.04
C LYS A 214 -9.89 7.01 -14.18
N LYS A 215 -9.65 7.74 -15.28
CA LYS A 215 -10.52 7.71 -16.47
C LYS A 215 -10.52 6.35 -17.16
N LYS A 216 -9.39 5.65 -17.26
CA LYS A 216 -9.37 4.26 -17.79
C LYS A 216 -10.21 3.33 -16.92
N ILE A 217 -10.19 3.51 -15.60
CA ILE A 217 -11.00 2.72 -14.67
C ILE A 217 -12.49 3.03 -14.84
N GLU A 218 -12.85 4.31 -15.01
CA GLU A 218 -14.24 4.76 -15.20
C GLU A 218 -14.82 4.43 -16.59
N ALA A 219 -14.00 4.55 -17.64
CA ALA A 219 -14.38 4.36 -19.04
C ALA A 219 -14.26 2.91 -19.54
N THR A 220 -13.67 2.00 -18.75
CA THR A 220 -13.71 0.58 -19.07
C THR A 220 -15.05 0.03 -18.58
N PRO A 221 -16.00 -0.34 -19.46
CA PRO A 221 -17.17 -1.10 -19.03
C PRO A 221 -16.65 -2.44 -18.54
N VAL A 222 -16.59 -2.60 -17.22
CA VAL A 222 -16.15 -3.85 -16.59
C VAL A 222 -17.28 -4.87 -16.76
N GLY A 223 -17.31 -5.50 -17.94
CA GLY A 223 -18.42 -6.35 -18.35
C GLY A 223 -19.78 -5.61 -18.30
N LYS A 224 -20.88 -6.34 -18.41
CA LYS A 224 -22.25 -5.81 -18.26
C LYS A 224 -22.57 -5.32 -16.82
N VAL A 225 -21.57 -5.07 -15.98
CA VAL A 225 -21.76 -4.74 -14.56
C VAL A 225 -21.54 -3.26 -14.32
N SER A 226 -22.59 -2.62 -13.81
CA SER A 226 -22.60 -1.22 -13.44
C SER A 226 -22.16 -1.07 -11.99
N ILE A 227 -21.02 -0.40 -11.80
CA ILE A 227 -20.43 -0.13 -10.48
C ILE A 227 -21.42 0.67 -9.60
N GLU A 228 -22.23 1.54 -10.21
CA GLU A 228 -23.23 2.35 -9.51
C GLU A 228 -24.30 1.50 -8.81
N LYS A 229 -24.60 0.32 -9.37
CA LYS A 229 -25.64 -0.61 -8.88
C LYS A 229 -25.12 -1.58 -7.83
N LEU A 230 -23.84 -1.53 -7.49
CA LEU A 230 -23.27 -2.36 -6.44
C LEU A 230 -23.94 -2.09 -5.07
N PRO A 231 -24.16 -3.12 -4.25
CA PRO A 231 -24.59 -2.94 -2.87
C PRO A 231 -23.52 -2.24 -2.04
N PRO A 232 -23.90 -1.55 -0.94
CA PRO A 232 -22.96 -0.82 -0.08
C PRO A 232 -21.74 -1.64 0.36
N CYS A 233 -21.93 -2.91 0.73
CA CYS A 233 -20.83 -3.81 1.11
C CYS A 233 -19.81 -4.05 -0.02
N MET A 234 -20.27 -4.25 -1.26
CA MET A 234 -19.36 -4.47 -2.40
C MET A 234 -18.69 -3.18 -2.83
N LYS A 235 -19.37 -2.03 -2.71
CA LYS A 235 -18.78 -0.71 -2.94
C LYS A 235 -17.65 -0.42 -1.95
N ASP A 236 -17.88 -0.65 -0.66
CA ASP A 236 -16.88 -0.45 0.38
C ASP A 236 -15.67 -1.37 0.18
N ILE A 237 -15.90 -2.65 -0.13
CA ILE A 237 -14.81 -3.59 -0.42
C ILE A 237 -14.00 -3.14 -1.65
N LEU A 238 -14.66 -2.79 -2.75
CA LEU A 238 -14.01 -2.33 -3.98
C LEU A 238 -13.23 -1.03 -3.76
N SER A 239 -13.84 -0.08 -3.05
CA SER A 239 -13.23 1.20 -2.71
C SER A 239 -12.00 1.01 -1.82
N ALA A 240 -12.08 0.15 -0.81
CA ALA A 240 -10.94 -0.16 0.07
C ALA A 240 -9.80 -0.83 -0.71
N ILE A 241 -10.09 -1.74 -1.64
CA ILE A 241 -9.08 -2.35 -2.54
C ILE A 241 -8.41 -1.26 -3.40
N GLN A 242 -9.20 -0.43 -4.08
CA GLN A 242 -8.72 0.66 -4.94
C GLN A 242 -7.89 1.69 -4.17
N SER A 243 -8.24 1.91 -2.90
CA SER A 243 -7.57 2.87 -2.01
C SER A 243 -6.31 2.29 -1.35
N GLY A 244 -5.94 1.04 -1.65
CA GLY A 244 -4.82 0.35 -0.99
C GLY A 244 -5.01 0.13 0.51
N GLU A 245 -6.25 0.10 0.96
CA GLU A 245 -6.62 -0.21 2.33
C GLU A 245 -6.67 -1.72 2.53
N ASN A 246 -6.50 -2.14 3.77
CA ASN A 246 -6.48 -3.55 4.10
C ASN A 246 -7.91 -4.12 4.05
N VAL A 247 -8.18 -4.95 3.03
CA VAL A 247 -9.44 -5.69 2.93
C VAL A 247 -9.25 -7.11 3.47
N PRO A 248 -10.11 -7.59 4.39
CA PRO A 248 -10.08 -8.96 4.87
C PRO A 248 -10.15 -9.98 3.73
N HIS A 249 -9.52 -11.16 3.90
CA HIS A 249 -9.58 -12.25 2.92
C HIS A 249 -11.01 -12.56 2.47
N MET A 250 -11.94 -12.64 3.43
CA MET A 250 -13.35 -12.88 3.14
C MET A 250 -14.01 -11.74 2.37
N GLY A 251 -13.54 -10.50 2.50
CA GLY A 251 -13.99 -9.37 1.69
C GLY A 251 -13.56 -9.53 0.22
N ARG A 252 -12.27 -9.79 -0.02
CA ARG A 252 -11.74 -10.04 -1.38
C ARG A 252 -12.44 -11.23 -2.04
N PHE A 253 -12.58 -12.34 -1.32
CA PHE A 253 -13.34 -13.51 -1.76
C PHE A 253 -14.78 -13.17 -2.13
N SER A 254 -15.49 -12.43 -1.24
CA SER A 254 -16.90 -12.09 -1.44
C SER A 254 -17.12 -11.22 -2.68
N LEU A 255 -16.20 -10.28 -2.95
CA LEU A 255 -16.24 -9.45 -4.15
C LEU A 255 -16.00 -10.29 -5.42
N VAL A 256 -14.97 -11.14 -5.45
CA VAL A 256 -14.70 -12.01 -6.61
C VAL A 256 -15.88 -12.94 -6.88
N ALA A 257 -16.38 -13.63 -5.85
CA ALA A 257 -17.53 -14.54 -5.98
C ALA A 257 -18.81 -13.80 -6.42
N PHE A 258 -19.01 -12.56 -5.97
CA PHE A 258 -20.11 -11.70 -6.42
C PHE A 258 -20.00 -11.36 -7.90
N LEU A 259 -18.83 -10.89 -8.35
CA LEU A 259 -18.58 -10.51 -9.74
C LEU A 259 -18.67 -11.72 -10.68
N SER A 260 -18.14 -12.86 -10.25
CA SER A 260 -18.27 -14.14 -10.96
C SER A 260 -19.73 -14.56 -11.11
N SER A 261 -20.55 -14.39 -10.06
CA SER A 261 -22.00 -14.67 -10.12
C SER A 261 -22.74 -13.75 -11.10
N LEU A 262 -22.19 -12.58 -11.42
CA LEU A 262 -22.67 -11.68 -12.48
C LEU A 262 -22.10 -12.00 -13.87
N LYS A 263 -21.42 -13.13 -14.01
CA LYS A 263 -20.83 -13.65 -15.25
C LYS A 263 -19.73 -12.77 -15.85
N LEU A 264 -18.98 -12.05 -15.00
CA LEU A 264 -17.70 -11.48 -15.43
C LEU A 264 -16.68 -12.61 -15.62
N ASN A 265 -15.90 -12.50 -16.68
CA ASN A 265 -14.75 -13.37 -16.89
C ASN A 265 -13.58 -12.97 -15.97
N THR A 266 -12.63 -13.89 -15.79
CA THR A 266 -11.43 -13.70 -14.95
C THR A 266 -10.68 -12.41 -15.30
N ASN A 267 -10.51 -12.09 -16.58
CA ASN A 267 -9.75 -10.91 -17.01
C ASN A 267 -10.43 -9.60 -16.61
N ASP A 268 -11.76 -9.52 -16.70
CA ASP A 268 -12.51 -8.34 -16.28
C ASP A 268 -12.52 -8.17 -14.76
N ILE A 269 -12.55 -9.27 -14.02
CA ILE A 269 -12.37 -9.23 -12.56
C ILE A 269 -10.96 -8.72 -12.24
N LEU A 270 -9.91 -9.24 -12.86
CA LEU A 270 -8.53 -8.82 -12.61
C LEU A 270 -8.29 -7.32 -12.87
N LYS A 271 -8.93 -6.75 -13.90
CA LYS A 271 -8.87 -5.30 -14.18
C LYS A 271 -9.42 -4.44 -13.02
N LEU A 272 -10.37 -4.93 -12.23
CA LEU A 272 -10.84 -4.19 -11.06
C LEU A 272 -9.78 -4.15 -9.95
N PHE A 273 -9.02 -5.24 -9.80
CA PHE A 273 -7.97 -5.35 -8.79
C PHE A 273 -6.65 -4.70 -9.21
N SER A 274 -6.40 -4.49 -10.50
CA SER A 274 -5.14 -3.89 -11.00
C SER A 274 -4.89 -2.46 -10.53
N THR A 275 -5.93 -1.84 -10.00
CA THR A 275 -5.93 -0.50 -9.41
C THR A 275 -5.41 -0.48 -7.97
N ALA A 276 -5.28 -1.65 -7.33
CA ALA A 276 -4.84 -1.76 -5.96
C ALA A 276 -3.31 -1.56 -5.86
N PRO A 277 -2.82 -0.74 -4.91
CA PRO A 277 -1.40 -0.56 -4.63
C PRO A 277 -0.60 -1.83 -4.36
N ASP A 278 -1.21 -2.93 -3.93
CA ASP A 278 -0.51 -4.20 -3.68
C ASP A 278 -0.81 -5.27 -4.73
N TYR A 279 -1.35 -4.88 -5.89
CA TYR A 279 -1.74 -5.81 -6.94
C TYR A 279 -0.53 -6.58 -7.49
N GLN A 280 -0.62 -7.92 -7.41
CA GLN A 280 0.29 -8.84 -8.07
C GLN A 280 -0.54 -9.72 -9.00
N GLU A 281 -0.34 -9.59 -10.31
CA GLU A 281 -1.20 -10.24 -11.31
C GLU A 281 -1.24 -11.76 -11.14
N ASP A 282 -0.09 -12.44 -11.07
CA ASP A 282 -0.03 -13.90 -10.98
C ASP A 282 -0.78 -14.46 -9.76
N LYS A 283 -0.59 -13.83 -8.59
CA LYS A 283 -1.25 -14.25 -7.35
C LYS A 283 -2.75 -13.95 -7.38
N THR A 284 -3.12 -12.78 -7.90
CA THR A 284 -4.53 -12.38 -7.97
C THR A 284 -5.27 -13.24 -9.00
N ARG A 285 -4.64 -13.55 -10.13
CA ARG A 285 -5.15 -14.46 -11.16
C ARG A 285 -5.41 -15.85 -10.58
N TYR A 286 -4.44 -16.43 -9.88
CA TYR A 286 -4.64 -17.72 -9.20
C TYR A 286 -5.83 -17.71 -8.24
N GLN A 287 -5.97 -16.66 -7.41
CA GLN A 287 -7.10 -16.54 -6.48
C GLN A 287 -8.43 -16.39 -7.22
N VAL A 288 -8.49 -15.56 -8.27
CA VAL A 288 -9.70 -15.36 -9.05
C VAL A 288 -10.10 -16.66 -9.74
N GLU A 289 -9.17 -17.34 -10.42
CA GLU A 289 -9.42 -18.60 -11.13
C GLU A 289 -9.86 -19.73 -10.19
N HIS A 290 -9.31 -19.77 -8.98
CA HIS A 290 -9.74 -20.73 -7.97
C HIS A 290 -11.18 -20.49 -7.51
N ILE A 291 -11.56 -19.22 -7.31
CA ILE A 291 -12.90 -18.84 -6.85
C ILE A 291 -13.94 -18.98 -7.97
N THR A 292 -13.57 -18.65 -9.21
CA THR A 292 -14.47 -18.73 -10.39
C THR A 292 -14.64 -20.14 -10.92
N GLY A 293 -13.88 -21.11 -10.40
CA GLY A 293 -13.90 -22.49 -10.90
C GLY A 293 -13.24 -22.67 -12.28
N ALA A 294 -12.37 -21.74 -12.69
CA ALA A 294 -11.60 -21.86 -13.93
C ALA A 294 -10.42 -22.83 -13.79
N SER A 295 -9.85 -22.94 -12.58
CA SER A 295 -8.76 -23.88 -12.24
C SER A 295 -9.20 -25.05 -11.35
N SER A 296 -10.43 -25.03 -10.85
CA SER A 296 -11.01 -26.08 -10.01
C SER A 296 -12.45 -26.38 -10.44
N SER A 297 -12.93 -27.61 -10.31
CA SER A 297 -14.30 -27.99 -10.70
C SER A 297 -15.41 -27.34 -9.86
N THR A 298 -15.08 -26.50 -8.88
CA THR A 298 -16.02 -25.87 -7.95
C THR A 298 -16.12 -24.36 -8.18
N GLU A 299 -17.26 -23.88 -8.67
CA GLU A 299 -17.59 -22.45 -8.75
C GLU A 299 -18.14 -21.98 -7.39
N TYR A 300 -17.43 -21.07 -6.73
CA TYR A 300 -17.84 -20.57 -5.42
C TYR A 300 -18.92 -19.49 -5.53
N LYS A 301 -19.95 -19.59 -4.69
CA LYS A 301 -21.07 -18.63 -4.67
C LYS A 301 -20.79 -17.46 -3.73
N CYS A 302 -21.29 -16.29 -4.14
CA CYS A 302 -21.30 -15.10 -3.28
C CYS A 302 -22.03 -15.39 -1.96
N PRO A 303 -21.47 -14.99 -0.80
CA PRO A 303 -22.14 -15.16 0.48
C PRO A 303 -23.34 -14.20 0.65
N GLY A 304 -24.40 -14.69 1.30
CA GLY A 304 -25.57 -13.88 1.66
C GLY A 304 -25.30 -12.84 2.75
N CYS A 305 -26.24 -11.90 2.94
CA CYS A 305 -26.06 -10.75 3.84
C CYS A 305 -25.76 -11.14 5.29
N GLU A 306 -26.31 -12.26 5.77
CA GLU A 306 -26.03 -12.76 7.11
C GLU A 306 -24.55 -13.17 7.28
N LYS A 307 -24.02 -13.95 6.34
CA LYS A 307 -22.58 -14.29 6.31
C LYS A 307 -21.71 -13.05 6.14
N MET A 308 -22.13 -12.08 5.31
CA MET A 308 -21.41 -10.81 5.17
C MET A 308 -21.33 -10.03 6.50
N ARG A 309 -22.38 -10.08 7.34
CA ARG A 309 -22.35 -9.50 8.69
C ARG A 309 -21.43 -10.28 9.62
N THR A 310 -21.50 -11.62 9.62
CA THR A 310 -20.59 -12.47 10.42
C THR A 310 -19.13 -12.23 10.08
N TYR A 311 -18.81 -12.01 8.81
CA TYR A 311 -17.46 -11.69 8.35
C TYR A 311 -17.03 -10.24 8.62
N GLY A 312 -17.90 -9.40 9.17
CA GLY A 312 -17.61 -7.99 9.49
C GLY A 312 -17.42 -7.09 8.26
N ILE A 313 -17.97 -7.46 7.11
CA ILE A 313 -17.84 -6.72 5.83
C ILE A 313 -19.14 -6.06 5.37
N CYS A 314 -20.21 -6.16 6.16
CA CYS A 314 -21.45 -5.44 5.91
C CYS A 314 -21.41 -4.08 6.63
N PRO A 315 -21.42 -2.94 5.89
CA PRO A 315 -21.46 -1.61 6.49
C PRO A 315 -22.89 -1.28 6.91
N VAL A 316 -23.26 -1.66 8.14
CA VAL A 316 -24.63 -1.55 8.66
C VAL A 316 -25.09 -0.08 8.71
N ASP A 317 -24.16 0.83 8.95
CA ASP A 317 -24.33 2.28 8.96
C ASP A 317 -24.61 2.88 7.57
N LYS A 318 -24.15 2.24 6.48
CA LYS A 318 -24.32 2.71 5.09
C LYS A 318 -25.45 1.98 4.34
N MET A 319 -26.30 1.24 5.06
CA MET A 319 -27.41 0.50 4.43
C MET A 319 -28.50 1.45 3.93
N ASP A 320 -28.71 1.49 2.62
CA ASP A 320 -29.85 2.19 2.02
C ASP A 320 -31.18 1.42 2.23
N ALA A 321 -32.30 2.03 1.83
CA ALA A 321 -33.63 1.45 1.96
C ALA A 321 -33.81 0.10 1.25
N ILE A 322 -33.02 -0.17 0.21
CA ILE A 322 -33.07 -1.43 -0.56
C ILE A 322 -32.25 -2.49 0.17
N CYS A 323 -31.05 -2.12 0.63
CA CYS A 323 -30.16 -2.98 1.38
C CYS A 323 -30.82 -3.53 2.64
N LYS A 324 -31.65 -2.72 3.31
CA LYS A 324 -32.44 -3.12 4.49
C LYS A 324 -33.52 -4.18 4.19
N LYS A 325 -33.99 -4.28 2.95
CA LYS A 325 -35.09 -5.19 2.53
C LYS A 325 -34.61 -6.49 1.90
N VAL A 326 -33.38 -6.54 1.39
CA VAL A 326 -32.83 -7.73 0.74
C VAL A 326 -32.04 -8.62 1.69
N ARG A 327 -31.93 -9.91 1.36
CA ARG A 327 -31.14 -10.88 2.14
C ARG A 327 -29.85 -11.33 1.44
N HIS A 328 -29.57 -10.82 0.24
CA HIS A 328 -28.41 -11.21 -0.56
C HIS A 328 -27.85 -10.05 -1.41
N PRO A 329 -26.52 -9.89 -1.54
CA PRO A 329 -25.90 -8.86 -2.39
C PRO A 329 -26.37 -8.91 -3.85
N LEU A 330 -26.48 -10.10 -4.44
CA LEU A 330 -27.04 -10.28 -5.80
C LEU A 330 -28.48 -9.80 -5.92
N SER A 331 -29.33 -10.03 -4.91
CA SER A 331 -30.72 -9.55 -4.92
C SER A 331 -30.80 -8.03 -4.93
N TYR A 332 -29.91 -7.35 -4.19
CA TYR A 332 -29.78 -5.89 -4.25
C TYR A 332 -29.45 -5.43 -5.67
N TYR A 333 -28.43 -6.04 -6.27
CA TYR A 333 -27.95 -5.68 -7.60
C TYR A 333 -29.05 -5.87 -8.67
N SER A 334 -29.75 -7.01 -8.63
CA SER A 334 -30.90 -7.29 -9.51
C SER A 334 -32.04 -6.28 -9.30
N TYR A 335 -32.31 -5.85 -8.07
CA TYR A 335 -33.35 -4.88 -7.77
C TYR A 335 -33.04 -3.48 -8.34
N LYS A 336 -31.80 -2.99 -8.16
CA LYS A 336 -31.34 -1.74 -8.78
C LYS A 336 -31.39 -1.82 -10.31
N TRP A 337 -31.03 -2.96 -10.89
CA TRP A 337 -31.10 -3.17 -12.34
C TRP A 337 -32.53 -3.13 -12.89
N LYS A 338 -33.50 -3.71 -12.17
CA LYS A 338 -34.91 -3.71 -12.58
C LYS A 338 -35.58 -2.33 -12.50
N GLN A 339 -35.23 -1.52 -11.50
CA GLN A 339 -35.76 -0.16 -11.38
C GLN A 339 -35.36 0.75 -12.54
N GLU A 340 -34.14 0.59 -13.06
CA GLU A 340 -33.66 1.40 -14.18
C GLU A 340 -34.39 1.07 -15.49
N LYS A 341 -34.76 -0.20 -15.72
CA LYS A 341 -35.60 -0.60 -16.86
C LYS A 341 -37.05 -0.09 -16.79
N GLN A 342 -37.47 0.40 -15.63
CA GLN A 342 -38.82 0.93 -15.39
C GLN A 342 -38.85 2.47 -15.32
N LYS A 343 -37.69 3.14 -15.46
CA LYS A 343 -37.66 4.58 -15.71
C LYS A 343 -37.94 4.79 -17.21
N PRO A 344 -38.95 5.61 -17.57
CA PRO A 344 -39.31 5.86 -18.96
C PRO A 344 -38.19 6.53 -19.75
#